data_AF-A0A1M4PMJ1-F1
#
_entry.id   AF-A0A1M4PMJ1-F1
#
_cell.length_a   1.000
_cell.length_b   1.000
_cell.length_c   1.000
_cell.angle_alpha   90.00
_cell.angle_beta   90.00
_cell.angle_gamma   90.00
#
_symmetry.space_group_name_H-M   'P 1'
#
loop_
_entity.id
_entity.type
_entity.pdbx_description
1 polymer ?
#
loop_
_entity_poly.entity_id
_entity_poly.type
_entity_poly.pdbx_seq_one_letter_code
_entity_poly.pdbx_strand_id
1 'polypeptide(L)'
;MLKFKDYEYKRPDLKAINQEFEELMVKFNNAETFDEQNEIMAEINRIRSNVDTMGNLVYIRHSVNTLDEFYSKEQDFLDENMPIYQNIVSEFYKALVNSTFCI
;
A
#
# COMPACT_ATOMS: atom_id res chain seq x y z
N MET A 1 20.87 -16.29 -3.28
CA MET A 1 20.35 -15.23 -2.38
C MET A 1 20.28 -13.95 -3.19
N LEU A 2 19.12 -13.31 -3.25
CA LEU A 2 18.95 -12.00 -3.91
C LEU A 2 19.70 -10.93 -3.10
N LYS A 3 20.39 -10.00 -3.78
CA LYS A 3 21.02 -8.85 -3.12
C LYS A 3 20.08 -7.65 -3.18
N PHE A 4 20.20 -6.72 -2.24
CA PHE A 4 19.35 -5.52 -2.19
C PHE A 4 19.33 -4.71 -3.51
N LYS A 5 20.47 -4.63 -4.19
CA LYS A 5 20.59 -3.94 -5.49
C LYS A 5 19.81 -4.61 -6.62
N ASP A 6 19.45 -5.88 -6.48
CA ASP A 6 18.74 -6.65 -7.51
C ASP A 6 17.22 -6.47 -7.39
N TYR A 7 16.73 -5.80 -6.34
CA TYR A 7 15.30 -5.50 -6.20
C TYR A 7 14.89 -4.41 -7.19
N GLU A 8 13.96 -4.71 -8.09
CA GLU A 8 13.47 -3.74 -9.06
C GLU A 8 12.53 -2.73 -8.39
N TYR A 9 12.74 -1.46 -8.68
CA TYR A 9 11.81 -0.41 -8.31
C TYR A 9 10.85 -0.17 -9.48
N LYS A 10 9.55 -0.17 -9.18
CA LYS A 10 8.50 0.28 -10.08
C LYS A 10 7.58 1.23 -9.32
N ARG A 11 7.43 2.45 -9.81
CA ARG A 11 6.54 3.43 -9.20
C ARG A 11 5.11 2.86 -9.11
N PRO A 12 4.50 2.79 -7.91
CA PRO A 12 3.11 2.40 -7.76
C PRO A 12 2.19 3.42 -8.42
N ASP A 13 1.18 2.96 -9.15
CA ASP A 13 0.08 3.81 -9.60
C ASP A 13 -0.87 4.01 -8.42
N LEU A 14 -0.57 4.99 -7.57
CA LEU A 14 -1.35 5.26 -6.36
C LEU A 14 -2.81 5.64 -6.67
N LYS A 15 -3.08 6.18 -7.86
CA LYS A 15 -4.44 6.50 -8.29
C LYS A 15 -5.22 5.23 -8.59
N ALA A 16 -4.65 4.32 -9.38
CA ALA A 16 -5.28 3.02 -9.67
C ALA A 16 -5.44 2.18 -8.40
N ILE A 17 -4.42 2.19 -7.52
CA ILE A 17 -4.46 1.51 -6.23
C ILE A 17 -5.58 2.05 -5.35
N ASN A 18 -5.77 3.38 -5.27
CA ASN A 18 -6.88 3.94 -4.50
C ASN A 18 -8.24 3.45 -5.01
N GLN A 19 -8.44 3.39 -6.33
CA GLN A 19 -9.69 2.87 -6.92
C GLN A 19 -9.91 1.40 -6.59
N GLU A 20 -8.90 0.55 -6.77
CA GLU A 20 -8.95 -0.87 -6.42
C GLU A 20 -9.25 -1.06 -4.93
N PHE A 21 -8.63 -0.26 -4.07
CA PHE A 21 -8.80 -0.32 -2.63
C PHE A 21 -10.23 0.12 -2.23
N GLU A 22 -10.81 1.14 -2.85
CA GLU A 22 -12.21 1.53 -2.64
C GLU A 22 -13.19 0.39 -2.97
N GLU A 23 -12.96 -0.31 -4.09
CA GLU A 23 -13.76 -1.47 -4.48
C GLU A 23 -13.65 -2.62 -3.47
N LEU A 24 -12.43 -2.91 -2.99
CA LEU A 24 -12.19 -3.91 -1.96
C LEU A 24 -12.85 -3.54 -0.64
N MET A 25 -12.87 -2.26 -0.26
CA MET A 25 -13.54 -1.77 0.94
C MET A 25 -15.05 -1.97 0.88
N VAL A 26 -15.67 -1.72 -0.29
CA VAL A 26 -17.09 -2.01 -0.50
C VAL A 26 -17.37 -3.51 -0.32
N LYS A 27 -16.52 -4.38 -0.88
CA LYS A 27 -16.68 -5.84 -0.70
C LYS A 27 -16.48 -6.24 0.76
N PHE A 28 -15.46 -5.70 1.43
CA PHE A 28 -15.11 -6.01 2.82
C PHE A 28 -16.27 -5.71 3.78
N ASN A 29 -16.95 -4.57 3.57
CA ASN A 29 -18.07 -4.12 4.39
C ASN A 29 -19.37 -4.90 4.13
N ASN A 30 -19.50 -5.53 2.95
CA ASN A 30 -20.68 -6.31 2.55
C ASN A 30 -20.47 -7.83 2.64
N ALA A 31 -19.30 -8.28 3.11
CA ALA A 31 -19.01 -9.70 3.27
C ALA A 31 -20.00 -10.33 4.26
N GLU A 32 -20.58 -11.47 3.89
CA GLU A 32 -21.57 -12.18 4.71
C GLU A 32 -20.93 -13.26 5.57
N THR A 33 -19.66 -13.59 5.31
CA THR A 33 -18.90 -14.59 6.04
C THR A 33 -17.50 -14.10 6.41
N PHE A 34 -16.93 -14.71 7.46
CA PHE A 34 -15.55 -14.49 7.84
C PHE A 34 -14.58 -14.85 6.70
N ASP A 35 -14.82 -15.96 5.99
CA ASP A 35 -13.94 -16.43 4.92
C ASP A 35 -13.88 -15.42 3.77
N GLU A 36 -15.03 -14.88 3.34
CA GLU A 36 -15.09 -13.80 2.34
C GLU A 36 -14.32 -12.57 2.79
N GLN A 37 -14.55 -12.13 4.04
CA GLN A 37 -13.87 -10.96 4.58
C GLN A 37 -12.34 -11.18 4.68
N ASN A 38 -11.91 -12.39 5.03
CA ASN A 38 -10.51 -12.76 5.15
C ASN A 38 -9.80 -12.82 3.78
N GLU A 39 -10.47 -13.32 2.73
CA GLU A 39 -9.95 -13.28 1.36
C GLU A 39 -9.72 -11.85 0.88
N ILE A 40 -10.71 -10.96 1.10
CA ILE A 40 -10.61 -9.54 0.74
C ILE A 40 -9.49 -8.86 1.53
N MET A 41 -9.35 -9.18 2.82
CA MET A 41 -8.25 -8.69 3.64
C MET A 41 -6.88 -9.14 3.11
N ALA A 42 -6.77 -10.36 2.59
CA ALA A 42 -5.53 -10.85 1.98
C ALA A 42 -5.18 -10.05 0.71
N GLU A 43 -6.17 -9.72 -0.11
CA GLU A 43 -6.00 -8.86 -1.30
C GLU A 43 -5.55 -7.44 -0.92
N ILE A 44 -6.23 -6.82 0.05
CA ILE A 44 -5.84 -5.52 0.62
C ILE A 44 -4.39 -5.56 1.11
N ASN A 45 -4.01 -6.57 1.89
CA ASN A 45 -2.66 -6.69 2.42
C ASN A 45 -1.60 -6.89 1.33
N ARG A 46 -1.94 -7.57 0.22
CA ARG A 46 -1.04 -7.72 -0.92
C ARG A 46 -0.77 -6.38 -1.60
N ILE A 47 -1.80 -5.57 -1.82
CA ILE A 47 -1.66 -4.22 -2.37
C ILE A 47 -0.78 -3.37 -1.45
N ARG A 48 -1.09 -3.37 -0.16
CA ARG A 48 -0.35 -2.60 0.85
C ARG A 48 1.13 -2.97 0.90
N SER A 49 1.41 -4.28 0.92
CA SER A 49 2.78 -4.79 0.93
C SER A 49 3.58 -4.35 -0.29
N ASN A 50 2.95 -4.25 -1.46
CA ASN A 50 3.60 -3.78 -2.68
C ASN A 50 3.93 -2.28 -2.61
N VAL A 51 2.98 -1.44 -2.16
CA VAL A 51 3.21 0.00 -1.95
C VAL A 51 4.35 0.22 -0.96
N ASP A 52 4.30 -0.46 0.19
CA ASP A 52 5.32 -0.34 1.24
C ASP A 52 6.69 -0.81 0.74
N THR A 53 6.75 -1.88 -0.07
CA THR A 53 8.00 -2.37 -0.67
C THR A 53 8.61 -1.31 -1.58
N MET A 54 7.82 -0.73 -2.49
CA MET A 54 8.31 0.30 -3.41
C MET A 54 8.71 1.58 -2.69
N GLY A 55 7.93 1.99 -1.68
CA GLY A 55 8.26 3.14 -0.84
C GLY A 55 9.57 2.96 -0.07
N ASN A 56 9.77 1.79 0.55
CA ASN A 56 11.00 1.48 1.26
C ASN A 56 12.22 1.43 0.33
N LEU A 57 12.07 0.93 -0.91
CA LEU A 57 13.16 0.94 -1.89
C LEU A 57 13.59 2.38 -2.23
N VAL A 58 12.64 3.29 -2.43
CA VAL A 58 12.93 4.71 -2.69
C VAL A 58 13.62 5.34 -1.48
N TYR A 59 13.04 5.17 -0.29
CA TYR A 59 13.58 5.73 0.94
C TYR A 59 15.03 5.32 1.20
N ILE A 60 15.32 4.01 1.10
CA ILE A 60 16.69 3.49 1.31
C ILE A 60 17.64 4.00 0.23
N ARG A 61 17.24 4.00 -1.05
CA ARG A 61 18.14 4.43 -2.14
C ARG A 61 18.39 5.94 -2.13
N HIS A 62 17.38 6.73 -1.81
CA HIS A 62 17.49 8.17 -1.63
C HIS A 62 18.41 8.51 -0.44
N SER A 63 18.21 7.86 0.72
CA SER A 63 19.04 8.10 1.91
C SER A 63 20.51 7.68 1.74
N VAL A 64 20.80 6.69 0.88
CA VAL A 64 22.18 6.32 0.52
C VAL A 64 22.85 7.38 -0.34
N ASN A 65 22.13 8.01 -1.27
CA ASN A 65 22.65 9.08 -2.13
C ASN A 65 21.58 10.12 -2.43
N THR A 66 21.57 11.20 -1.66
CA THR A 66 20.60 12.29 -1.81
C THR A 66 20.84 13.17 -3.03
N LEU A 67 21.98 13.00 -3.73
CA LEU A 67 22.28 13.67 -5.00
C LEU A 67 21.78 12.87 -6.21
N ASP A 68 21.22 11.68 -6.01
CA ASP A 68 20.56 10.91 -7.08
C ASP A 68 19.22 11.56 -7.43
N GLU A 69 19.17 12.28 -8.56
CA GLU A 69 17.97 12.98 -9.02
C GLU A 69 16.77 12.05 -9.23
N PHE A 70 16.99 10.79 -9.61
CA PHE A 70 15.90 9.85 -9.83
C PHE A 70 15.22 9.54 -8.49
N TYR A 71 15.97 9.07 -7.50
CA TYR A 71 15.40 8.73 -6.21
C TYR A 71 14.95 9.95 -5.40
N SER A 72 15.51 11.13 -5.64
CA SER A 72 14.97 12.39 -5.08
C SER A 72 13.56 12.66 -5.61
N LYS A 73 13.34 12.57 -6.94
CA LYS A 73 12.01 12.79 -7.54
C LYS A 73 11.00 11.72 -7.13
N GLU A 74 11.45 10.48 -6.95
CA GLU A 74 10.58 9.42 -6.41
C GLU A 74 10.21 9.68 -4.95
N GLN A 75 11.13 10.19 -4.13
CA GLN A 75 10.86 10.55 -2.74
C GLN A 75 9.84 11.70 -2.68
N ASP A 76 10.04 12.76 -3.46
CA ASP A 76 9.10 13.89 -3.56
C ASP A 76 7.69 13.41 -3.97
N PHE A 77 7.62 12.54 -4.97
CA PHE A 77 6.36 11.93 -5.40
C PHE A 77 5.67 11.16 -4.26
N LEU A 78 6.42 10.35 -3.50
CA LEU A 78 5.86 9.61 -2.37
C LEU A 78 5.43 10.54 -1.25
N ASP A 79 6.20 11.57 -0.92
CA ASP A 79 5.86 12.53 0.13
C ASP A 79 4.54 13.27 -0.18
N GLU A 80 4.30 13.62 -1.44
CA GLU A 80 3.07 14.25 -1.89
C GLU A 80 1.86 13.30 -1.91
N ASN A 81 2.05 12.03 -2.32
CA ASN A 81 0.94 11.14 -2.65
C ASN A 81 0.63 10.09 -1.57
N MET A 82 1.60 9.72 -0.73
CA MET A 82 1.40 8.74 0.34
C MET A 82 0.34 9.17 1.37
N PRO A 83 0.16 10.45 1.75
CA PRO A 83 -0.91 10.84 2.65
C PRO A 83 -2.32 10.46 2.14
N ILE A 84 -2.54 10.49 0.82
CA ILE A 84 -3.81 10.10 0.21
C ILE A 84 -4.05 8.60 0.39
N TYR A 85 -3.03 7.80 0.13
CA TYR A 85 -3.07 6.35 0.36
C TYR A 85 -3.20 6.00 1.85
N GLN A 86 -2.55 6.74 2.75
CA GLN A 86 -2.67 6.53 4.19
C GLN A 86 -4.10 6.78 4.70
N ASN A 87 -4.83 7.72 4.08
CA ASN A 87 -6.22 7.97 4.42
C ASN A 87 -7.08 6.73 4.17
N ILE A 88 -6.96 6.09 3.00
CA ILE A 88 -7.75 4.89 2.69
C ILE A 88 -7.36 3.67 3.54
N VAL A 89 -6.08 3.54 3.89
CA VAL A 89 -5.61 2.51 4.84
C VAL A 89 -6.20 2.75 6.25
N SER A 90 -6.33 4.01 6.68
CA SER A 90 -6.98 4.37 7.93
C SER A 90 -8.46 3.95 7.93
N GLU A 91 -9.18 4.19 6.84
CA GLU A 91 -10.57 3.73 6.69
C GLU A 91 -10.70 2.20 6.72
N PHE A 92 -9.74 1.46 6.13
CA PHE A 92 -9.68 0.01 6.29
C PHE A 92 -9.53 -0.43 7.73
N TYR A 93 -8.61 0.17 8.48
CA TYR A 93 -8.44 -0.16 9.89
C TYR A 93 -9.70 0.15 10.70
N LYS A 94 -10.40 1.24 10.41
CA LYS A 94 -11.70 1.54 11.03
C LYS A 94 -12.76 0.48 10.69
N ALA A 95 -12.85 0.03 9.44
CA ALA A 95 -13.78 -1.03 9.07
C ALA A 95 -13.43 -2.36 9.77
N LEU A 96 -12.13 -2.69 9.83
CA LEU A 96 -11.66 -3.92 10.47
C LEU A 96 -12.03 -3.98 11.96
N VAL A 97 -11.78 -2.91 12.72
CA VAL A 97 -12.10 -2.90 14.17
C VAL A 97 -13.60 -2.85 14.46
N ASN A 98 -14.42 -2.44 13.48
CA ASN A 98 -15.88 -2.43 13.59
C ASN A 98 -16.54 -3.64 12.91
N SER A 99 -15.75 -4.57 12.36
CA SER A 99 -16.27 -5.75 11.69
C SER A 99 -16.95 -6.69 12.68
N THR A 100 -18.10 -7.24 12.28
CA THR A 100 -18.83 -8.26 13.04
C THR A 100 -18.06 -9.58 13.16
N PHE A 101 -17.03 -9.80 12.32
CA PHE A 101 -16.18 -10.99 12.34
C PHE A 101 -14.85 -10.80 13.09
N CYS A 102 -14.56 -9.60 13.59
CA CYS A 102 -13.37 -9.36 14.40
C CYS A 102 -13.61 -9.92 15.81
N ILE A 103 -12.90 -10.99 16.19
CA ILE A 103 -12.87 -11.55 17.56
C ILE A 103 -11.80 -10.84 18.39
#